data_AF-A0A847E2P8-F1
#
_entry.id   AF-A0A847E2P8-F1
#
_cell.length_a   1.000
_cell.length_b   1.000
_cell.length_c   1.000
_cell.angle_alpha   90.00
_cell.angle_beta   90.00
_cell.angle_gamma   90.00
#
_symmetry.space_group_name_H-M   'P 1'
#
loop_
_entity.id
_entity.type
_entity.pdbx_description
1 polymer ?
#
loop_
_entity_poly.entity_id
_entity_poly.type
_entity_poly.pdbx_seq_one_letter_code
_entity_poly.pdbx_strand_id
1 'polypeptide(L)'
;MSINDLVNEAFNGQNDEKYIKDLNEGEHVVQSTQYQHTAEDTLKVFKNPEEYIIPEELPACKMLWDRGIETYMCGNYDDTEYHGRWIGIGWSSLSEDNKRIFDDLIKKDNRYSFGHWYKITVPFGENAAEELCSLVEPLQYQDTKRFLSGADFLDSYKKQGGEFYIADDGSIHHNYNPKLANATLEEALINTGKKSLYDPILDRVYEDKIFMDWHNNFVEHKSKKSKNGIMMHIMKMVLKQLKNYNEYKQKKI
;
A
#
# COMPACT_ATOMS: atom_id res chain seq x y z
N MET A 1 41.95 8.30 -10.54
CA MET A 1 41.94 6.82 -10.62
C MET A 1 40.91 6.48 -11.68
N SER A 2 41.32 5.86 -12.78
CA SER A 2 40.36 5.50 -13.85
C SER A 2 39.52 4.29 -13.41
N ILE A 3 38.36 4.08 -14.03
CA ILE A 3 37.51 2.91 -13.76
C ILE A 3 38.31 1.60 -13.93
N ASN A 4 39.22 1.57 -14.91
CA ASN A 4 40.10 0.43 -15.13
C ASN A 4 41.08 0.19 -13.97
N ASP A 5 41.50 1.24 -13.27
CA ASP A 5 42.39 1.11 -12.12
C ASP A 5 41.65 0.53 -10.90
N LEU A 6 40.39 0.93 -10.69
CA LEU A 6 39.52 0.43 -9.60
C LEU A 6 39.11 -1.04 -9.80
N VAL A 7 38.84 -1.45 -11.04
CA VAL A 7 38.49 -2.84 -11.37
C VAL A 7 39.69 -3.77 -11.22
N ASN A 8 40.89 -3.31 -11.57
CA ASN A 8 42.12 -4.09 -11.40
C ASN A 8 42.49 -4.31 -9.91
N GLU A 9 42.20 -3.33 -9.04
CA GLU A 9 42.40 -3.48 -7.59
C GLU A 9 41.37 -4.41 -6.94
N ALA A 10 40.11 -4.42 -7.41
CA ALA A 10 39.05 -5.22 -6.82
C ALA A 10 39.12 -6.72 -7.16
N PHE A 11 39.71 -7.08 -8.31
CA PHE A 11 39.63 -8.45 -8.86
C PHE A 11 40.98 -9.15 -9.07
N ASN A 12 42.08 -8.61 -8.53
CA ASN A 12 43.40 -9.28 -8.50
C ASN A 12 43.83 -9.89 -9.87
N GLY A 13 43.53 -9.20 -10.97
CA GLY A 13 43.96 -9.60 -12.31
C GLY A 13 43.21 -10.79 -12.94
N GLN A 14 42.03 -11.19 -12.43
CA GLN A 14 41.14 -12.08 -13.18
C GLN A 14 40.33 -11.28 -14.21
N ASN A 15 40.94 -11.05 -15.37
CA ASN A 15 40.33 -10.41 -16.54
C ASN A 15 39.26 -11.33 -17.16
N ASP A 16 38.02 -11.21 -16.68
CA ASP A 16 36.88 -11.80 -17.34
C ASP A 16 36.30 -10.74 -18.31
N GLU A 17 36.84 -10.70 -19.54
CA GLU A 17 36.59 -9.69 -20.58
C GLU A 17 35.08 -9.45 -20.87
N LYS A 18 34.23 -10.42 -20.50
CA LYS A 18 32.77 -10.32 -20.60
C LYS A 18 32.18 -9.24 -19.67
N TYR A 19 32.68 -9.10 -18.44
CA TYR A 19 32.17 -8.11 -17.48
C TYR A 19 32.58 -6.68 -17.82
N ILE A 20 33.77 -6.49 -18.40
CA ILE A 20 34.25 -5.17 -18.85
C ILE A 20 33.45 -4.70 -20.07
N LYS A 21 32.97 -5.63 -20.90
CA LYS A 21 32.12 -5.32 -22.04
C LYS A 21 30.72 -4.90 -21.59
N ASP A 22 30.13 -5.60 -20.62
CA ASP A 22 28.83 -5.23 -20.03
C ASP A 22 28.88 -3.87 -19.30
N LEU A 23 30.03 -3.48 -18.73
CA LEU A 23 30.25 -2.16 -18.11
C LEU A 23 30.43 -1.01 -19.12
N ASN A 24 31.00 -1.29 -20.30
CA ASN A 24 31.26 -0.28 -21.33
C ASN A 24 30.16 -0.17 -22.41
N GLU A 25 29.35 -1.22 -22.57
CA GLU A 25 28.19 -1.24 -23.48
C GLU A 25 26.87 -0.84 -22.79
N GLY A 26 26.94 -0.38 -21.54
CA GLY A 26 25.87 0.40 -20.95
C GLY A 26 25.64 1.62 -21.83
N GLU A 27 24.63 1.54 -22.70
CA GLU A 27 23.98 2.70 -23.29
C GLU A 27 23.95 3.78 -22.22
N HIS A 28 24.40 4.99 -22.56
CA HIS A 28 24.16 6.15 -21.73
C HIS A 28 22.63 6.30 -21.62
N VAL A 29 22.03 5.58 -20.68
CA VAL A 29 20.67 5.77 -20.22
C VAL A 29 20.70 7.20 -19.73
N VAL A 30 20.05 8.09 -20.48
CA VAL A 30 19.80 9.44 -20.03
C VAL A 30 19.18 9.29 -18.65
N GLN A 31 19.95 9.61 -17.59
CA GLN A 31 19.46 9.53 -16.22
C GLN A 31 18.26 10.45 -16.14
N SER A 32 17.07 9.88 -16.18
CA SER A 32 15.84 10.63 -16.03
C SER A 32 15.79 11.08 -14.58
N THR A 33 15.96 12.38 -14.35
CA THR A 33 15.80 12.99 -13.03
C THR A 33 14.35 12.98 -12.55
N GLN A 34 13.41 12.53 -13.40
CA GLN A 34 12.00 12.47 -13.11
C GLN A 34 11.71 11.78 -11.79
N TYR A 35 12.34 10.64 -11.51
CA TYR A 35 12.03 9.82 -10.34
C TYR A 35 12.89 10.14 -9.12
N GLN A 36 13.69 11.20 -9.17
CA GLN A 36 14.59 11.63 -8.09
C GLN A 36 13.83 12.45 -7.03
N HIS A 37 12.77 11.87 -6.51
CA HIS A 37 11.95 12.48 -5.46
C HIS A 37 12.42 12.04 -4.07
N THR A 38 12.33 12.94 -3.10
CA THR A 38 12.39 12.59 -1.68
C THR A 38 11.04 12.06 -1.21
N ALA A 39 10.86 11.85 0.10
CA ALA A 39 9.54 11.54 0.65
C ALA A 39 8.51 12.62 0.24
N GLU A 40 7.43 12.17 -0.40
CA GLU A 40 6.34 13.01 -0.92
C GLU A 40 5.02 12.63 -0.26
N ASP A 41 4.04 13.54 -0.35
CA ASP A 41 2.69 13.27 0.16
C ASP A 41 2.03 12.09 -0.57
N THR A 42 1.48 11.15 0.18
CA THR A 42 0.90 9.92 -0.34
C THR A 42 -0.26 10.18 -1.31
N LEU A 43 -1.13 11.17 -1.04
CA LEU A 43 -2.25 11.50 -1.94
C LEU A 43 -1.75 12.12 -3.24
N LYS A 44 -0.68 12.92 -3.19
CA LYS A 44 -0.04 13.48 -4.38
C LYS A 44 0.49 12.37 -5.30
N VAL A 45 1.13 11.36 -4.73
CA VAL A 45 1.63 10.17 -5.46
C VAL A 45 0.48 9.37 -6.06
N PHE A 46 -0.56 9.04 -5.29
CA PHE A 46 -1.68 8.23 -5.80
C PHE A 46 -2.43 8.87 -6.97
N LYS A 47 -2.45 10.21 -7.03
CA LYS A 47 -3.11 10.95 -8.11
C LYS A 47 -2.27 11.04 -9.38
N ASN A 48 -0.94 10.90 -9.28
CA ASN A 48 -0.02 11.06 -10.41
C ASN A 48 1.10 10.02 -10.37
N PRO A 49 0.80 8.72 -10.26
CA PRO A 49 1.81 7.75 -9.84
C PRO A 49 2.92 7.54 -10.88
N GLU A 50 2.65 7.79 -12.17
CA GLU A 50 3.64 7.76 -13.25
C GLU A 50 4.69 8.88 -13.15
N GLU A 51 4.41 9.95 -12.39
CA GLU A 51 5.38 11.02 -12.11
C GLU A 51 6.38 10.58 -11.04
N TYR A 52 5.92 9.84 -10.03
CA TYR A 52 6.68 9.57 -8.80
C TYR A 52 7.29 8.16 -8.72
N ILE A 53 6.72 7.18 -9.42
CA ILE A 53 7.10 5.77 -9.30
C ILE A 53 7.63 5.27 -10.64
N ILE A 54 8.79 4.61 -10.61
CA ILE A 54 9.39 4.01 -11.80
C ILE A 54 8.49 2.90 -12.38
N PRO A 55 8.51 2.69 -13.71
CA PRO A 55 7.65 1.72 -14.39
C PRO A 55 7.75 0.29 -13.83
N GLU A 56 8.92 -0.12 -13.32
CA GLU A 56 9.12 -1.46 -12.79
C GLU A 56 8.40 -1.71 -11.45
N GLU A 57 8.13 -0.66 -10.66
CA GLU A 57 7.52 -0.80 -9.34
C GLU A 57 6.01 -0.48 -9.37
N LEU A 58 5.60 0.39 -10.29
CA LEU A 58 4.24 0.90 -10.40
C LEU A 58 3.14 -0.19 -10.49
N PRO A 59 3.29 -1.29 -11.25
CA PRO A 59 2.27 -2.33 -11.32
C PRO A 59 1.96 -2.98 -9.96
N ALA A 60 3.00 -3.27 -9.17
CA ALA A 60 2.84 -3.85 -7.84
C ALA A 60 2.26 -2.82 -6.85
N CYS A 61 2.62 -1.54 -6.97
CA CYS A 61 1.97 -0.47 -6.19
C CYS A 61 0.47 -0.39 -6.49
N LYS A 62 0.06 -0.41 -7.75
CA LYS A 62 -1.37 -0.42 -8.14
C LYS A 62 -2.10 -1.64 -7.57
N MET A 63 -1.47 -2.82 -7.58
CA MET A 63 -2.03 -4.02 -6.94
C MET A 63 -2.23 -3.89 -5.43
N LEU A 64 -1.33 -3.19 -4.74
CA LEU A 64 -1.46 -2.90 -3.29
C LEU A 64 -2.60 -1.92 -3.04
N TRP A 65 -2.68 -0.85 -3.84
CA TRP A 65 -3.71 0.18 -3.73
C TRP A 65 -5.11 -0.36 -4.00
N ASP A 66 -5.27 -1.25 -4.99
CA ASP A 66 -6.53 -1.94 -5.27
C ASP A 66 -7.03 -2.75 -4.05
N ARG A 67 -6.11 -3.21 -3.20
CA ARG A 67 -6.38 -3.93 -1.94
C ARG A 67 -6.49 -3.00 -0.72
N GLY A 68 -6.42 -1.69 -0.90
CA GLY A 68 -6.46 -0.71 0.18
C GLY A 68 -5.19 -0.67 1.03
N ILE A 69 -4.04 -1.10 0.49
CA ILE A 69 -2.75 -1.11 1.18
C ILE A 69 -1.93 0.08 0.72
N GLU A 70 -1.58 0.97 1.65
CA GLU A 70 -0.79 2.17 1.34
C GLU A 70 0.69 1.82 1.15
N THR A 71 1.24 2.29 0.03
CA THR A 71 2.70 2.33 -0.17
C THR A 71 3.23 3.61 0.48
N TYR A 72 4.26 3.46 1.31
CA TYR A 72 4.90 4.58 2.00
C TYR A 72 6.01 5.20 1.15
N MET A 73 6.83 4.37 0.50
CA MET A 73 7.94 4.79 -0.34
C MET A 73 8.23 3.73 -1.39
N CYS A 74 8.77 4.13 -2.52
CA CYS A 74 9.19 3.26 -3.62
C CYS A 74 10.64 3.60 -3.97
N GLY A 75 11.35 2.64 -4.53
CA GLY A 75 12.70 2.87 -4.99
C GLY A 75 12.76 3.77 -6.22
N ASN A 76 13.94 4.31 -6.49
CA ASN A 76 14.21 5.00 -7.76
C ASN A 76 15.48 4.45 -8.42
N TYR A 77 15.89 5.06 -9.55
CA TYR A 77 17.07 4.63 -10.30
C TYR A 77 18.40 4.94 -9.62
N ASP A 78 18.41 5.81 -8.61
CA ASP A 78 19.62 6.22 -7.88
C ASP A 78 19.80 5.46 -6.56
N ASP A 79 18.84 4.62 -6.17
CA ASP A 79 18.89 3.81 -4.96
C ASP A 79 19.90 2.66 -5.09
N THR A 80 21.17 2.98 -4.87
CA THR A 80 22.26 1.99 -4.88
C THR A 80 22.36 1.20 -3.57
N GLU A 81 21.78 1.71 -2.48
CA GLU A 81 21.87 1.13 -1.13
C GLU A 81 21.14 -0.22 -1.02
N TYR A 82 20.06 -0.41 -1.79
CA TYR A 82 19.18 -1.56 -1.64
C TYR A 82 19.40 -2.66 -2.68
N HIS A 83 20.37 -2.48 -3.58
CA HIS A 83 20.77 -3.45 -4.60
C HIS A 83 19.61 -4.09 -5.37
N GLY A 84 18.55 -3.32 -5.65
CA GLY A 84 17.35 -3.82 -6.32
C GLY A 84 16.20 -2.83 -6.40
N ARG A 85 15.08 -3.29 -6.98
CA ARG A 85 13.79 -2.58 -6.99
C ARG A 85 13.03 -2.90 -5.72
N TRP A 86 12.35 -1.92 -5.13
CA TRP A 86 11.74 -2.12 -3.81
C TRP A 86 10.51 -1.26 -3.56
N ILE A 87 9.60 -1.80 -2.74
CA ILE A 87 8.38 -1.11 -2.31
C ILE A 87 8.32 -1.15 -0.78
N GLY A 88 8.20 0.02 -0.17
CA GLY A 88 7.95 0.23 1.26
C GLY A 88 6.46 0.38 1.56
N ILE A 89 5.98 -0.33 2.57
CA ILE A 89 4.56 -0.39 2.97
C ILE A 89 4.43 0.04 4.42
N GLY A 90 3.57 1.04 4.66
CA GLY A 90 3.44 1.69 5.97
C GLY A 90 2.87 0.76 7.03
N TRP A 91 3.67 0.45 8.06
CA TRP A 91 3.27 -0.45 9.15
C TRP A 91 2.00 -0.02 9.89
N SER A 92 1.82 1.29 10.10
CA SER A 92 0.65 1.87 10.79
C SER A 92 -0.64 1.75 9.97
N SER A 93 -0.56 1.82 8.65
CA SER A 93 -1.70 1.71 7.74
C SER A 93 -2.19 0.26 7.57
N LEU A 94 -1.29 -0.71 7.75
CA LEU A 94 -1.57 -2.12 7.48
C LEU A 94 -2.58 -2.72 8.48
N SER A 95 -3.44 -3.60 7.98
CA SER A 95 -4.35 -4.41 8.80
C SER A 95 -3.61 -5.53 9.53
N GLU A 96 -4.17 -6.00 10.65
CA GLU A 96 -3.56 -7.10 11.42
C GLU A 96 -3.46 -8.41 10.62
N ASP A 97 -4.37 -8.64 9.68
CA ASP A 97 -4.33 -9.82 8.80
C ASP A 97 -3.11 -9.74 7.85
N ASN A 98 -2.90 -8.58 7.22
CA ASN A 98 -1.75 -8.38 6.32
C ASN A 98 -0.42 -8.30 7.08
N LYS A 99 -0.40 -7.74 8.32
CA LYS A 99 0.80 -7.80 9.18
C LYS A 99 1.23 -9.24 9.43
N ARG A 100 0.30 -10.12 9.80
CA ARG A 100 0.60 -11.55 10.01
C ARG A 100 1.11 -12.23 8.74
N ILE A 101 0.54 -11.88 7.58
CA ILE A 101 1.03 -12.41 6.28
C ILE A 101 2.48 -11.98 6.05
N PHE A 102 2.81 -10.70 6.23
CA PHE A 102 4.19 -10.22 6.11
C PHE A 102 5.13 -10.90 7.11
N ASP A 103 4.75 -10.98 8.38
CA ASP A 103 5.58 -11.60 9.42
C ASP A 103 5.88 -13.08 9.10
N ASP A 104 4.96 -13.78 8.44
CA ASP A 104 5.17 -15.15 7.99
C ASP A 104 5.99 -15.26 6.69
N LEU A 105 5.88 -14.28 5.79
CA LEU A 105 6.67 -14.22 4.56
C LEU A 105 8.14 -13.88 4.84
N ILE A 106 8.42 -12.95 5.76
CA ILE A 106 9.78 -12.57 6.20
C ILE A 106 10.58 -13.79 6.69
N LYS A 107 9.91 -14.75 7.35
CA LYS A 107 10.57 -15.98 7.83
C LYS A 107 10.95 -16.96 6.73
N LYS A 108 10.39 -16.80 5.52
CA LYS A 108 10.46 -17.78 4.42
C LYS A 108 11.20 -17.26 3.20
N ASP A 109 11.18 -15.96 2.98
CA ASP A 109 11.70 -15.32 1.78
C ASP A 109 12.40 -14.00 2.15
N ASN A 110 13.69 -13.92 1.85
CA ASN A 110 14.56 -12.79 2.22
C ASN A 110 14.26 -11.50 1.43
N ARG A 111 13.41 -11.59 0.40
CA ARG A 111 12.89 -10.45 -0.34
C ARG A 111 11.91 -9.63 0.50
N TYR A 112 11.38 -10.20 1.58
CA TYR A 112 10.60 -9.47 2.57
C TYR A 112 11.48 -9.11 3.76
N SER A 113 11.35 -7.87 4.23
CA SER A 113 12.04 -7.40 5.43
C SER A 113 11.18 -6.41 6.21
N PHE A 114 11.52 -6.24 7.49
CA PHE A 114 10.91 -5.24 8.36
C PHE A 114 11.99 -4.41 9.05
N GLY A 115 11.87 -3.09 8.91
CA GLY A 115 12.68 -2.09 9.61
C GLY A 115 11.77 -1.01 10.19
N HIS A 116 11.81 0.20 9.62
CA HIS A 116 10.82 1.24 9.92
C HIS A 116 9.46 0.99 9.24
N TRP A 117 9.45 0.21 8.16
CA TRP A 117 8.28 -0.23 7.41
C TRP A 117 8.48 -1.67 6.92
N TYR A 118 7.41 -2.28 6.41
CA TYR A 118 7.53 -3.52 5.65
C TYR A 118 8.10 -3.22 4.28
N LYS A 119 9.05 -4.02 3.82
CA LYS A 119 9.71 -3.83 2.52
C LYS A 119 9.68 -5.12 1.71
N ILE A 120 9.39 -4.97 0.43
CA ILE A 120 9.54 -6.01 -0.60
C ILE A 120 10.66 -5.56 -1.54
N THR A 121 11.61 -6.44 -1.85
CA THR A 121 12.77 -6.11 -2.69
C THR A 121 13.07 -7.24 -3.67
N VAL A 122 13.34 -6.90 -4.93
CA VAL A 122 13.76 -7.83 -5.98
C VAL A 122 15.04 -7.33 -6.64
N PRO A 123 15.88 -8.21 -7.20
CA PRO A 123 17.06 -7.79 -7.96
C PRO A 123 16.67 -6.87 -9.14
N PHE A 124 17.63 -6.06 -9.60
CA PHE A 124 17.47 -5.35 -10.87
C PHE A 124 17.33 -6.33 -12.04
N GLY A 125 16.48 -6.01 -13.01
CA GLY A 125 16.32 -6.80 -14.22
C GLY A 125 14.97 -6.60 -14.89
N GLU A 126 14.84 -7.12 -16.11
CA GLU A 126 13.64 -6.98 -16.95
C GLU A 126 12.38 -7.60 -16.31
N ASN A 127 12.56 -8.59 -15.41
CA ASN A 127 11.46 -9.28 -14.73
C ASN A 127 11.07 -8.66 -13.38
N ALA A 128 11.70 -7.56 -12.96
CA ALA A 128 11.49 -6.98 -11.64
C ALA A 128 10.01 -6.65 -11.36
N ALA A 129 9.29 -6.13 -12.37
CA ALA A 129 7.87 -5.82 -12.26
C ALA A 129 7.01 -7.06 -11.99
N GLU A 130 7.24 -8.15 -12.74
CA GLU A 130 6.51 -9.40 -12.56
C GLU A 130 6.80 -10.03 -11.19
N GLU A 131 8.07 -10.02 -10.77
CA GLU A 131 8.46 -10.54 -9.46
C GLU A 131 7.82 -9.73 -8.33
N LEU A 132 7.85 -8.40 -8.36
CA LEU A 132 7.19 -7.56 -7.37
C LEU A 132 5.68 -7.84 -7.32
N CYS A 133 5.02 -7.94 -8.48
CA CYS A 133 3.61 -8.31 -8.56
C CYS A 133 3.31 -9.66 -7.91
N SER A 134 4.18 -10.66 -8.11
CA SER A 134 4.04 -11.99 -7.52
C SER A 134 4.16 -11.95 -5.99
N LEU A 135 5.02 -11.08 -5.45
CA LEU A 135 5.26 -10.95 -4.01
C LEU A 135 4.14 -10.20 -3.28
N VAL A 136 3.40 -9.33 -3.96
CA VAL A 136 2.24 -8.67 -3.37
C VAL A 136 0.94 -9.48 -3.50
N GLU A 137 0.93 -10.53 -4.32
CA GLU A 137 -0.26 -11.37 -4.57
C GLU A 137 -0.91 -11.95 -3.30
N PRO A 138 -0.13 -12.48 -2.33
CA PRO A 138 -0.70 -13.10 -1.12
C PRO A 138 -1.44 -12.13 -0.19
N LEU A 139 -1.25 -10.82 -0.36
CA LEU A 139 -1.85 -9.81 0.50
C LEU A 139 -3.35 -9.67 0.24
N GLN A 140 -4.09 -9.38 1.31
CA GLN A 140 -5.55 -9.33 1.29
C GLN A 140 -6.07 -7.91 1.21
N TYR A 141 -7.30 -7.79 0.70
CA TYR A 141 -8.06 -6.55 0.77
C TYR A 141 -8.25 -6.13 2.23
N GLN A 142 -7.99 -4.87 2.53
CA GLN A 142 -8.22 -4.26 3.83
C GLN A 142 -8.99 -2.95 3.71
N ASP A 143 -9.59 -2.54 4.81
CA ASP A 143 -10.22 -1.23 4.91
C ASP A 143 -9.15 -0.12 5.02
N THR A 144 -9.47 1.08 4.54
CA THR A 144 -8.62 2.26 4.73
C THR A 144 -8.71 2.76 6.18
N LYS A 145 -7.67 3.46 6.65
CA LYS A 145 -7.68 4.21 7.92
C LYS A 145 -7.73 5.73 7.71
N ARG A 146 -7.84 6.19 6.45
CA ARG A 146 -7.80 7.60 6.06
C ARG A 146 -9.20 8.24 6.08
N PHE A 147 -9.77 8.28 7.27
CA PHE A 147 -11.05 8.93 7.55
C PHE A 147 -11.07 9.50 8.98
N LEU A 148 -11.97 10.43 9.23
CA LEU A 148 -12.35 10.88 10.57
C LEU A 148 -13.78 10.46 10.87
N SER A 149 -14.11 10.32 12.16
CA SER A 149 -15.52 10.26 12.55
C SER A 149 -16.22 11.58 12.23
N GLY A 150 -17.55 11.61 12.16
CA GLY A 150 -18.29 12.85 12.00
C GLY A 150 -18.00 13.84 13.13
N ALA A 151 -17.83 13.34 14.36
CA ALA A 151 -17.48 14.13 15.52
C ALA A 151 -16.07 14.73 15.44
N ASP A 152 -15.06 13.91 15.11
CA ASP A 152 -13.67 14.37 15.01
C ASP A 152 -13.47 15.33 13.83
N PHE A 153 -14.17 15.07 12.72
CA PHE A 153 -14.19 15.98 11.58
C PHE A 153 -14.79 17.34 11.95
N LEU A 154 -15.92 17.36 12.66
CA LEU A 154 -16.55 18.60 13.11
C LEU A 154 -15.67 19.35 14.11
N ASP A 155 -15.05 18.65 15.07
CA ASP A 155 -14.10 19.24 16.01
C ASP A 155 -12.92 19.90 15.28
N SER A 156 -12.31 19.19 14.33
CA SER A 156 -11.23 19.73 13.49
C SER A 156 -11.68 20.96 12.70
N TYR A 157 -12.87 20.91 12.08
CA TYR A 157 -13.45 22.04 11.36
C TYR A 157 -13.63 23.27 12.26
N LYS A 158 -14.15 23.10 13.48
CA LYS A 158 -14.37 24.21 14.42
C LYS A 158 -13.07 24.87 14.90
N LYS A 159 -11.93 24.21 14.77
CA LYS A 159 -10.60 24.74 15.12
C LYS A 159 -9.91 25.47 13.96
N GLN A 160 -10.46 25.41 12.74
CA GLN A 160 -9.86 26.06 11.57
C GLN A 160 -9.84 27.58 11.73
N GLY A 161 -8.67 28.19 11.58
CA GLY A 161 -8.46 29.63 11.78
C GLY A 161 -8.58 30.09 13.23
N GLY A 162 -8.63 29.17 14.20
CA GLY A 162 -8.48 29.48 15.63
C GLY A 162 -7.01 29.76 15.98
N GLU A 163 -6.80 30.49 17.07
CA GLU A 163 -5.46 30.85 17.54
C GLU A 163 -4.73 29.64 18.16
N PHE A 164 -3.42 29.60 17.97
CA PHE A 164 -2.56 28.61 18.60
C PHE A 164 -2.24 29.02 20.04
N TYR A 165 -2.15 28.05 20.94
CA TYR A 165 -1.58 28.25 22.27
C TYR A 165 -0.62 27.11 22.62
N ILE A 166 0.34 27.41 23.49
CA ILE A 166 1.29 26.43 24.02
C ILE A 166 0.82 26.07 25.43
N ALA A 167 0.55 24.79 25.67
CA ALA A 167 0.21 24.29 27.00
C ALA A 167 1.45 24.19 27.89
N ASP A 168 1.24 24.00 29.19
CA ASP A 168 2.31 23.96 30.21
C ASP A 168 3.34 22.85 29.98
N ASP A 169 2.97 21.79 29.25
CA ASP A 169 3.84 20.68 28.85
C ASP A 169 4.63 20.96 27.54
N GLY A 170 4.49 22.16 26.97
CA GLY A 170 5.12 22.57 25.72
C GLY A 170 4.37 22.12 24.46
N SER A 171 3.22 21.45 24.58
CA SER A 171 2.42 21.04 23.42
C SER A 171 1.66 22.20 22.80
N ILE A 172 1.58 22.22 21.47
CA ILE A 172 0.87 23.26 20.71
C ILE A 172 -0.56 22.78 20.45
N HIS A 173 -1.53 23.61 20.80
CA HIS A 173 -2.96 23.35 20.62
C HIS A 173 -3.63 24.46 19.80
N HIS A 174 -4.78 24.13 19.21
CA HIS A 174 -5.65 25.09 18.54
C HIS A 174 -6.87 25.41 19.39
N ASN A 175 -7.11 26.69 19.62
CA ASN A 175 -8.39 27.16 20.13
C ASN A 175 -9.49 26.96 19.08
N TYR A 176 -10.73 26.82 19.56
CA TYR A 176 -11.88 26.89 18.69
C TYR A 176 -11.98 28.27 18.04
N ASN A 177 -12.31 28.31 16.75
CA ASN A 177 -12.66 29.53 16.07
C ASN A 177 -14.09 29.96 16.51
N PRO A 178 -14.26 31.13 17.16
CA PRO A 178 -15.56 31.58 17.62
C PRO A 178 -16.61 31.68 16.50
N LYS A 179 -16.18 31.94 15.26
CA LYS A 179 -17.07 32.00 14.08
C LYS A 179 -17.64 30.64 13.71
N LEU A 180 -16.97 29.56 14.09
CA LEU A 180 -17.35 28.18 13.78
C LEU A 180 -17.88 27.42 15.00
N ALA A 181 -17.90 28.03 16.19
CA ALA A 181 -18.26 27.37 17.46
C ALA A 181 -19.61 26.63 17.40
N ASN A 182 -20.60 27.22 16.73
CA ASN A 182 -21.95 26.67 16.58
C ASN A 182 -22.17 25.89 15.27
N ALA A 183 -21.11 25.67 14.47
CA ALA A 183 -21.24 24.93 13.24
C ALA A 183 -21.74 23.49 13.49
N THR A 184 -22.57 23.01 12.59
CA THR A 184 -23.06 21.64 12.52
C THR A 184 -22.18 20.79 11.61
N LEU A 185 -22.32 19.45 11.71
CA LEU A 185 -21.63 18.53 10.80
C LEU A 185 -22.04 18.77 9.33
N GLU A 186 -23.32 19.01 9.06
CA GLU A 186 -23.79 19.27 7.70
C GLU A 186 -23.16 20.53 7.11
N GLU A 187 -23.09 21.63 7.85
CA GLU A 187 -22.42 22.86 7.41
C GLU A 187 -20.93 22.63 7.18
N ALA A 188 -20.25 21.90 8.07
CA ALA A 188 -18.85 21.55 7.90
C ALA A 188 -18.61 20.74 6.62
N LEU A 189 -19.44 19.73 6.35
CA LEU A 189 -19.35 18.91 5.15
C LEU A 189 -19.59 19.70 3.86
N ILE A 190 -20.54 20.64 3.87
CA ILE A 190 -20.82 21.50 2.71
C ILE A 190 -19.66 22.48 2.47
N ASN A 191 -19.23 23.20 3.50
CA ASN A 191 -18.23 24.26 3.37
C ASN A 191 -16.83 23.74 3.01
N THR A 192 -16.54 22.48 3.32
CA THR A 192 -15.27 21.81 2.97
C THR A 192 -15.35 21.00 1.68
N GLY A 193 -16.53 20.92 1.05
CA GLY A 193 -16.75 20.07 -0.13
C GLY A 193 -16.69 18.56 0.16
N LYS A 194 -16.80 18.16 1.43
CA LYS A 194 -16.71 16.75 1.88
C LYS A 194 -18.06 16.03 1.93
N LYS A 195 -19.16 16.68 1.55
CA LYS A 195 -20.51 16.07 1.58
C LYS A 195 -20.59 14.76 0.80
N SER A 196 -19.91 14.63 -0.34
CA SER A 196 -19.87 13.39 -1.12
C SER A 196 -18.89 12.34 -0.61
N LEU A 197 -18.11 12.66 0.43
CA LEU A 197 -17.13 11.79 1.08
C LEU A 197 -17.55 11.39 2.49
N TYR A 198 -18.82 11.63 2.85
CA TYR A 198 -19.38 11.23 4.14
C TYR A 198 -20.26 9.99 4.00
N ASP A 199 -19.94 8.94 4.74
CA ASP A 199 -20.81 7.78 4.96
C ASP A 199 -21.53 7.93 6.31
N PRO A 200 -22.85 8.18 6.32
CA PRO A 200 -23.62 8.36 7.54
C PRO A 200 -23.92 7.04 8.28
N ILE A 201 -23.81 5.89 7.62
CA ILE A 201 -24.04 4.58 8.24
C ILE A 201 -22.84 4.20 9.11
N LEU A 202 -21.63 4.49 8.61
CA LEU A 202 -20.38 4.21 9.31
C LEU A 202 -19.87 5.38 10.15
N ASP A 203 -20.51 6.55 10.02
CA ASP A 203 -20.06 7.84 10.54
C ASP A 203 -18.61 8.14 10.15
N ARG A 204 -18.30 8.12 8.85
CA ARG A 204 -16.95 8.31 8.32
C ARG A 204 -16.90 9.44 7.30
N VAL A 205 -16.04 10.42 7.55
CA VAL A 205 -15.66 11.44 6.57
C VAL A 205 -14.30 11.07 6.00
N TYR A 206 -14.29 10.60 4.75
CA TYR A 206 -13.07 10.19 4.07
C TYR A 206 -12.23 11.41 3.66
N GLU A 207 -10.91 11.26 3.71
CA GLU A 207 -10.00 12.33 3.34
C GLU A 207 -10.04 12.63 1.83
N ASP A 208 -10.21 11.62 1.00
CA ASP A 208 -10.30 11.76 -0.46
C ASP A 208 -11.18 10.64 -1.03
N LYS A 209 -11.64 10.81 -2.27
CA LYS A 209 -12.44 9.80 -2.98
C LYS A 209 -11.68 8.47 -3.11
N ILE A 210 -10.35 8.52 -3.29
CA ILE A 210 -9.51 7.32 -3.41
C ILE A 210 -9.72 6.39 -2.19
N PHE A 211 -9.72 6.94 -0.97
CA PHE A 211 -9.88 6.15 0.24
C PHE A 211 -11.31 5.63 0.43
N MET A 212 -12.31 6.41 0.04
CA MET A 212 -13.69 5.93 0.00
C MET A 212 -13.86 4.77 -0.99
N ASP A 213 -13.23 4.85 -2.16
CA ASP A 213 -13.24 3.78 -3.16
C ASP A 213 -12.54 2.52 -2.64
N TRP A 214 -11.43 2.66 -1.92
CA TRP A 214 -10.77 1.52 -1.26
C TRP A 214 -11.67 0.84 -0.23
N HIS A 215 -12.38 1.63 0.59
CA HIS A 215 -13.38 1.09 1.52
C HIS A 215 -14.46 0.30 0.77
N ASN A 216 -15.00 0.86 -0.32
CA ASN A 216 -16.02 0.23 -1.14
C ASN A 216 -15.52 -1.10 -1.74
N ASN A 217 -14.30 -1.12 -2.27
CA ASN A 217 -13.66 -2.33 -2.80
C ASN A 217 -13.52 -3.41 -1.72
N PHE A 218 -13.12 -3.03 -0.51
CA PHE A 218 -13.03 -3.93 0.64
C PHE A 218 -14.39 -4.54 1.01
N VAL A 219 -15.44 -3.72 1.11
CA VAL A 219 -16.81 -4.17 1.40
C VAL A 219 -17.31 -5.12 0.32
N GLU A 220 -17.11 -4.76 -0.96
CA GLU A 220 -17.49 -5.60 -2.09
C GLU A 220 -16.79 -6.97 -2.02
N HIS A 221 -15.47 -6.97 -1.78
CA HIS A 221 -14.69 -8.20 -1.68
C HIS A 221 -15.14 -9.07 -0.50
N LYS A 222 -15.38 -8.48 0.68
CA LYS A 222 -15.94 -9.21 1.83
C LYS A 222 -17.30 -9.82 1.53
N SER A 223 -18.17 -9.08 0.83
CA SER A 223 -19.50 -9.57 0.44
C SER A 223 -19.42 -10.77 -0.51
N LYS A 224 -18.51 -10.72 -1.51
CA LYS A 224 -18.25 -11.82 -2.45
C LYS A 224 -17.69 -13.05 -1.72
N LYS A 225 -16.73 -12.86 -0.82
CA LYS A 225 -16.16 -13.94 0.00
C LYS A 225 -17.22 -14.61 0.87
N SER A 226 -18.13 -13.83 1.47
CA SER A 226 -19.26 -14.35 2.25
C SER A 226 -20.24 -15.18 1.41
N LYS A 227 -20.65 -14.66 0.24
CA LYS A 227 -21.54 -15.38 -0.70
C LYS A 227 -20.90 -16.70 -1.17
N ASN A 228 -19.63 -16.67 -1.55
CA ASN A 228 -18.90 -17.87 -1.96
C ASN A 228 -18.76 -18.89 -0.81
N GLY A 229 -18.55 -18.41 0.42
CA GLY A 229 -18.49 -19.26 1.61
C GLY A 229 -19.82 -19.98 1.88
N ILE A 230 -20.95 -19.27 1.79
CA ILE A 230 -22.30 -19.85 1.93
C ILE A 230 -22.55 -20.89 0.83
N MET A 231 -22.22 -20.57 -0.43
CA MET A 231 -22.40 -21.48 -1.55
C MET A 231 -21.56 -22.76 -1.42
N MET A 232 -20.30 -22.64 -0.98
CA MET A 232 -19.45 -23.80 -0.67
C MET A 232 -20.01 -24.64 0.48
N HIS A 233 -20.58 -24.01 1.51
CA HIS A 233 -21.20 -24.74 2.62
C HIS A 233 -22.42 -25.55 2.15
N ILE A 234 -23.30 -24.93 1.36
CA ILE A 234 -24.45 -25.61 0.74
C ILE A 234 -23.97 -26.78 -0.13
N MET A 235 -22.95 -26.58 -0.96
CA MET A 235 -22.42 -27.64 -1.83
C MET A 235 -21.87 -28.82 -1.03
N LYS A 236 -21.15 -28.58 0.08
CA LYS A 236 -20.69 -29.64 1.00
C LYS A 236 -21.85 -30.40 1.64
N MET A 237 -22.93 -29.71 2.01
CA MET A 237 -24.13 -30.35 2.57
C MET A 237 -24.82 -31.26 1.54
N VAL A 238 -24.99 -30.79 0.30
CA VAL A 238 -25.59 -31.57 -0.79
C VAL A 238 -24.75 -32.81 -1.11
N LEU A 239 -23.43 -32.66 -1.23
CA LEU A 239 -22.53 -33.79 -1.47
C LEU A 239 -22.60 -34.84 -0.35
N LYS A 240 -22.72 -34.40 0.91
CA LYS A 240 -22.89 -35.30 2.06
C LYS A 240 -24.23 -36.06 1.98
N GLN A 241 -25.32 -35.39 1.62
CA GLN A 241 -26.63 -36.04 1.46
C GLN A 241 -26.64 -37.05 0.31
N LEU A 242 -26.04 -36.71 -0.84
CA LEU A 242 -25.92 -37.62 -1.98
C LEU A 242 -25.10 -38.87 -1.63
N LYS A 243 -24.00 -38.71 -0.89
CA LYS A 243 -23.20 -39.83 -0.41
C LYS A 243 -24.02 -40.76 0.49
N ASN A 244 -24.73 -40.20 1.48
CA ASN A 244 -25.58 -40.97 2.38
C ASN A 244 -26.72 -41.70 1.64
N TYR A 245 -27.32 -41.07 0.63
CA TYR A 245 -28.35 -41.68 -0.20
C TYR A 245 -27.81 -42.87 -1.01
N ASN A 246 -26.63 -42.73 -1.61
CA ASN A 246 -25.98 -43.80 -2.36
C ASN A 246 -25.58 -44.98 -1.46
N GLU A 247 -25.05 -44.71 -0.28
CA GLU A 247 -24.75 -45.75 0.72
C GLU A 247 -26.01 -46.49 1.20
N TYR A 248 -27.12 -45.76 1.41
CA TYR A 248 -28.41 -46.37 1.74
C TYR A 248 -28.93 -47.27 0.62
N LYS A 249 -28.83 -46.81 -0.63
CA LYS A 249 -29.27 -47.58 -1.81
C LYS A 249 -28.45 -48.86 -1.99
N GLN A 250 -27.14 -48.82 -1.74
CA GLN A 250 -26.27 -49.99 -1.83
C GLN A 250 -26.53 -51.02 -0.72
N LYS A 251 -27.01 -50.61 0.46
CA LYS A 251 -27.35 -51.53 1.57
C LYS A 251 -28.72 -52.21 1.43
N LYS A 252 -29.51 -51.83 0.42
CA LYS A 252 -30.87 -52.34 0.17
C LYS A 252 -30.98 -53.31 -1.02
N ILE A 253 -29.85 -53.63 -1.64
CA ILE A 253 -29.69 -54.67 -2.68
C ILE A 253 -28.96 -55.84 -2.02
#